data_AF-A0A2D5K6S2-F1
#
_entry.id   AF-A0A2D5K6S2-F1
#
_cell.length_a   1.000
_cell.length_b   1.000
_cell.length_c   1.000
_cell.angle_alpha   90.00
_cell.angle_beta   90.00
_cell.angle_gamma   90.00
#
_symmetry.space_group_name_H-M   'P 1'
#
loop_
_entity.id
_entity.type
_entity.pdbx_description
1 polymer ?
#
loop_
_entity_poly.entity_id
_entity_poly.type
_entity_poly.pdbx_seq_one_letter_code
_entity_poly.pdbx_strand_id
1 'polypeptide(L)'
;AALESLGLLFNFAEGLNAAIPNTDIVVSLLGIASAVIDNVPLVAASMGMFSMPTDDPIWHLIAYSAGTGGSMLVIGSAAGVVAMGMEKIDFFWYFKKITWLALMGFISGFITFIVMRDFIL
;
A
#
# COMPACT_ATOMS: atom_id res chain seq x y z
N ALA A 1 0.10 -13.88 17.89
CA ALA A 1 -0.17 -12.47 17.54
C ALA A 1 0.44 -12.08 16.20
N ALA A 2 1.75 -11.76 16.10
CA ALA A 2 2.34 -11.30 14.82
C ALA A 2 2.29 -12.34 13.68
N LEU A 3 2.64 -13.61 13.97
CA LEU A 3 2.63 -14.70 12.97
C LEU A 3 1.20 -15.06 12.50
N GLU A 4 0.23 -14.94 13.39
CA GLU A 4 -1.19 -15.18 13.11
C GLU A 4 -1.80 -14.04 12.27
N SER A 5 -1.47 -12.80 12.60
CA SER A 5 -1.82 -11.63 11.79
C SER A 5 -1.20 -11.67 10.40
N LEU A 6 0.02 -12.20 10.27
CA LEU A 6 0.65 -12.47 8.98
C LEU A 6 -0.13 -13.53 8.20
N GLY A 7 -0.50 -14.64 8.83
CA GLY A 7 -1.32 -15.68 8.20
C GLY A 7 -2.68 -15.16 7.70
N LEU A 8 -3.35 -14.31 8.49
CA LEU A 8 -4.59 -13.64 8.06
C LEU A 8 -4.37 -12.72 6.86
N LEU A 9 -3.26 -11.98 6.83
CA LEU A 9 -2.90 -11.11 5.71
C LEU A 9 -2.62 -11.91 4.44
N PHE A 10 -1.88 -13.02 4.54
CA PHE A 10 -1.63 -13.91 3.41
C PHE A 10 -2.94 -14.44 2.81
N ASN A 11 -3.83 -14.96 3.65
CA ASN A 11 -5.14 -15.48 3.20
C ASN A 11 -5.99 -14.38 2.55
N PHE A 12 -5.97 -13.16 3.09
CA PHE A 12 -6.66 -12.02 2.50
C PHE A 12 -6.09 -11.66 1.13
N ALA A 13 -4.76 -11.61 1.01
CA ALA A 13 -4.08 -11.25 -0.21
C ALA A 13 -4.26 -12.32 -1.31
N GLU A 14 -4.20 -13.60 -0.97
CA GLU A 14 -4.56 -14.70 -1.88
C GLU A 14 -6.03 -14.62 -2.32
N GLY A 15 -6.95 -14.31 -1.39
CA GLY A 15 -8.36 -14.11 -1.71
C GLY A 15 -8.60 -12.97 -2.70
N LEU A 16 -7.90 -11.84 -2.52
CA LEU A 16 -7.92 -10.72 -3.48
C LEU A 16 -7.36 -11.13 -4.84
N ASN A 17 -6.24 -11.85 -4.87
CA ASN A 17 -5.60 -12.29 -6.10
C ASN A 17 -6.43 -13.32 -6.87
N ALA A 18 -7.19 -14.17 -6.17
CA ALA A 18 -8.12 -15.10 -6.79
C ALA A 18 -9.38 -14.39 -7.34
N ALA A 19 -9.84 -13.33 -6.67
CA ALA A 19 -11.05 -12.60 -7.07
C ALA A 19 -10.81 -11.58 -8.18
N ILE A 20 -9.61 -10.98 -8.26
CA ILE A 20 -9.28 -9.90 -9.18
C ILE A 20 -8.19 -10.38 -10.15
N PRO A 21 -8.50 -10.57 -11.45
CA PRO A 21 -7.54 -11.06 -12.44
C PRO A 21 -6.62 -9.93 -12.95
N ASN A 22 -6.11 -9.09 -12.04
CA ASN A 22 -5.17 -8.03 -12.35
C ASN A 22 -4.27 -7.78 -11.14
N THR A 23 -3.01 -8.18 -11.25
CA THR A 23 -2.01 -8.07 -10.19
C THR A 23 -1.70 -6.63 -9.79
N ASP A 24 -1.75 -5.68 -10.73
CA ASP A 24 -1.51 -4.26 -10.43
C ASP A 24 -2.61 -3.70 -9.51
N ILE A 25 -3.85 -4.08 -9.79
CA ILE A 25 -5.00 -3.73 -8.95
C ILE A 25 -4.87 -4.40 -7.57
N VAL A 26 -4.47 -5.66 -7.51
CA VAL A 26 -4.25 -6.35 -6.23
C VAL A 26 -3.17 -5.64 -5.40
N VAL A 27 -2.02 -5.31 -6.01
CA VAL A 27 -0.92 -4.62 -5.31
C VAL A 27 -1.33 -3.22 -4.85
N SER A 28 -2.09 -2.48 -5.65
CA SER A 28 -2.60 -1.16 -5.24
C SER A 28 -3.63 -1.25 -4.09
N LEU A 29 -4.50 -2.26 -4.10
CA LEU A 29 -5.45 -2.51 -3.00
C LEU A 29 -4.74 -2.91 -1.71
N LEU A 30 -3.70 -3.74 -1.80
CA LEU A 30 -2.83 -4.03 -0.65
C LEU A 30 -2.17 -2.76 -0.14
N GLY A 31 -1.67 -1.89 -1.04
CA GLY A 31 -1.14 -0.57 -0.68
C GLY A 31 -2.12 0.27 0.14
N ILE A 32 -3.38 0.35 -0.29
CA ILE A 32 -4.45 1.02 0.48
C ILE A 32 -4.65 0.36 1.85
N ALA A 33 -4.68 -0.98 1.90
CA ALA A 33 -4.83 -1.73 3.16
C ALA A 33 -3.65 -1.51 4.13
N SER A 34 -2.46 -1.18 3.60
CA SER A 34 -1.26 -0.89 4.39
C SER A 34 -1.43 0.35 5.30
N ALA A 35 -2.40 1.23 5.03
CA ALA A 35 -2.73 2.37 5.89
C ALA A 35 -3.20 1.98 7.30
N VAL A 36 -3.64 0.73 7.50
CA VAL A 36 -4.14 0.22 8.78
C VAL A 36 -3.21 -0.83 9.40
N ILE A 37 -2.51 -1.61 8.57
CA ILE A 37 -1.73 -2.76 9.02
C ILE A 37 -0.30 -2.31 9.35
N ASP A 38 0.52 -2.16 8.31
CA ASP A 38 1.87 -1.62 8.25
C ASP A 38 2.40 -1.94 6.83
N ASN A 39 3.52 -1.34 6.43
CA ASN A 39 4.14 -1.60 5.13
C ASN A 39 4.96 -2.91 5.11
N VAL A 40 5.57 -3.30 6.23
CA VAL A 40 6.40 -4.52 6.31
C VAL A 40 5.60 -5.80 6.03
N PRO A 41 4.43 -6.03 6.66
CA PRO A 41 3.61 -7.21 6.38
C PRO A 41 3.11 -7.26 4.93
N LEU A 42 2.83 -6.10 4.32
CA LEU A 42 2.42 -6.03 2.91
C LEU A 42 3.53 -6.53 1.98
N VAL A 43 4.77 -6.07 2.20
CA VAL A 43 5.91 -6.51 1.37
C VAL A 43 6.14 -8.01 1.57
N ALA A 44 6.07 -8.50 2.81
CA ALA A 44 6.18 -9.92 3.09
C ALA A 44 5.08 -10.74 2.40
N ALA A 45 3.83 -10.26 2.42
CA ALA A 45 2.71 -10.89 1.72
C ALA A 45 2.96 -10.94 0.20
N SER A 46 3.36 -9.82 -0.38
CA SER A 46 3.63 -9.70 -1.83
C SER A 46 4.77 -10.63 -2.28
N MET A 47 5.81 -10.77 -1.47
CA MET A 47 6.94 -11.68 -1.72
C MET A 47 6.52 -13.17 -1.68
N GLY A 48 5.48 -13.52 -0.90
CA GLY A 48 4.90 -14.87 -0.93
C GLY A 48 3.93 -15.11 -2.08
N MET A 49 3.34 -14.05 -2.63
CA MET A 49 2.37 -14.14 -3.74
C MET A 49 3.02 -14.16 -5.12
N PHE A 50 4.16 -13.48 -5.29
CA PHE A 50 4.78 -13.26 -6.60
C PHE A 50 6.18 -13.87 -6.69
N SER A 51 6.41 -14.66 -7.75
CA SER A 51 7.71 -15.28 -8.07
C SER A 51 8.27 -14.67 -9.36
N MET A 52 8.45 -13.35 -9.37
CA MET A 52 8.88 -12.59 -10.55
C MET A 52 10.39 -12.34 -10.55
N PRO A 53 11.05 -12.18 -11.73
CA PRO A 53 12.46 -11.82 -11.81
C PRO A 53 12.78 -10.54 -11.03
N THR A 54 14.01 -10.37 -10.54
CA THR A 54 14.39 -9.20 -9.72
C THR A 54 14.17 -7.85 -10.43
N ASP A 55 14.34 -7.82 -11.75
CA ASP A 55 14.16 -6.61 -12.57
C ASP A 55 12.70 -6.40 -13.03
N ASP A 56 11.75 -7.21 -12.54
CA ASP A 56 10.35 -7.10 -12.92
C ASP A 56 9.73 -5.77 -12.40
N PRO A 57 8.96 -5.03 -13.23
CA PRO A 57 8.30 -3.80 -12.81
C PRO A 57 7.37 -3.97 -11.61
N ILE A 58 6.84 -5.17 -11.33
CA ILE A 58 5.96 -5.41 -10.19
C ILE A 58 6.63 -5.02 -8.86
N TRP A 59 7.95 -5.17 -8.74
CA TRP A 59 8.68 -4.82 -7.51
C TRP A 59 8.69 -3.32 -7.26
N HIS A 60 8.76 -2.53 -8.33
CA HIS A 60 8.64 -1.08 -8.25
C HIS A 60 7.22 -0.67 -7.82
N LEU A 61 6.20 -1.36 -8.33
CA LEU A 61 4.81 -1.11 -7.93
C LEU A 61 4.56 -1.49 -6.47
N ILE A 62 5.09 -2.62 -6.00
CA ILE A 62 5.02 -3.04 -4.60
C ILE A 62 5.73 -2.02 -3.71
N ALA A 63 6.93 -1.57 -4.08
CA ALA A 63 7.67 -0.57 -3.33
C ALA A 63 6.91 0.77 -3.26
N TYR A 64 6.33 1.22 -4.36
CA TYR A 64 5.46 2.39 -4.41
C TYR A 64 4.24 2.23 -3.48
N SER A 65 3.52 1.11 -3.60
CA SER A 65 2.33 0.82 -2.82
C SER A 65 2.62 0.74 -1.32
N ALA A 66 3.69 0.03 -0.94
CA ALA A 66 4.12 -0.09 0.46
C ALA A 66 4.62 1.24 1.04
N GLY A 67 5.37 2.01 0.25
CA GLY A 67 5.96 3.27 0.68
C GLY A 67 4.95 4.39 0.85
N THR A 68 3.96 4.47 -0.04
CA THR A 68 2.99 5.59 -0.07
C THR A 68 1.63 5.23 0.53
N GLY A 69 1.21 3.97 0.45
CA GLY A 69 -0.10 3.50 0.90
C GLY A 69 -0.36 3.74 2.39
N GLY A 70 0.68 3.54 3.22
CA GLY A 70 0.63 3.79 4.67
C GLY A 70 0.20 5.21 5.04
N SER A 71 0.45 6.20 4.18
CA SER A 71 0.15 7.61 4.46
C SER A 71 -1.30 8.01 4.18
N MET A 72 -2.17 7.11 3.68
CA MET A 72 -3.58 7.45 3.50
C MET A 72 -4.28 7.74 4.83
N LEU A 73 -3.83 7.10 5.90
CA LEU A 73 -4.22 7.41 7.27
C LEU A 73 -3.00 7.95 8.01
N VAL A 74 -3.23 8.92 8.89
CA VAL A 74 -2.16 9.53 9.67
C VAL A 74 -1.44 8.54 10.61
N ILE A 75 -2.10 7.45 10.97
CA ILE A 75 -1.53 6.40 11.82
C ILE A 75 -0.81 5.29 11.04
N GLY A 76 -0.94 5.26 9.71
CA GLY A 76 -0.41 4.16 8.90
C GLY A 76 1.10 4.28 8.61
N SER A 77 1.78 5.27 9.19
CA SER A 77 3.24 5.38 9.15
C SER A 77 3.81 6.05 10.40
N ALA A 78 5.06 5.72 10.75
CA ALA A 78 5.77 6.36 11.85
C ALA A 78 5.87 7.89 11.66
N ALA A 79 6.09 8.35 10.42
CA ALA A 79 6.12 9.77 10.09
C ALA A 79 4.78 10.46 10.39
N GLY A 80 3.66 9.80 10.06
CA GLY A 80 2.33 10.32 10.35
C GLY A 80 2.05 10.42 11.85
N VAL A 81 2.40 9.40 12.64
CA VAL A 81 2.25 9.42 14.10
C VAL A 81 3.10 10.53 14.74
N VAL A 82 4.33 10.74 14.25
CA VAL A 82 5.18 11.85 14.69
C VAL A 82 4.56 13.20 14.33
N ALA A 83 4.02 13.35 13.12
CA ALA A 83 3.33 14.58 12.70
C ALA A 83 2.09 14.87 13.57
N MET A 84 1.33 13.85 13.98
CA MET A 84 0.25 14.02 14.96
C MET A 84 0.74 14.61 16.28
N GLY A 85 1.87 14.12 16.78
CA GLY A 85 2.46 14.61 18.03
C GLY A 85 2.99 16.04 17.91
N MET A 86 3.69 16.36 16.83
CA MET A 86 4.31 17.67 16.60
C MET A 86 3.29 18.77 16.32
N GLU A 87 2.36 18.51 15.39
CA GLU A 87 1.38 19.49 14.90
C GLU A 87 0.03 19.38 15.60
N LYS A 88 -0.10 18.46 16.58
CA LYS A 88 -1.35 18.17 17.32
C LYS A 88 -2.52 17.84 16.37
N ILE A 89 -2.22 17.08 15.32
CA ILE A 89 -3.22 16.67 14.31
C ILE A 89 -4.11 15.58 14.92
N ASP A 90 -5.41 15.81 14.92
CA ASP A 90 -6.41 14.81 15.30
C ASP A 90 -6.62 13.78 14.17
N PHE A 91 -6.82 12.51 14.54
CA PHE A 91 -7.04 11.42 13.59
C PHE A 91 -8.27 11.67 12.70
N PHE A 92 -9.40 12.06 13.29
CA PHE A 92 -10.63 12.28 12.52
C PHE A 92 -10.55 13.54 11.65
N TRP A 93 -9.82 14.56 12.09
CA TRP A 93 -9.52 15.71 11.25
C TRP A 93 -8.75 15.29 10.00
N TYR A 94 -7.65 14.52 10.17
CA TYR A 94 -6.85 14.04 9.05
C TYR A 94 -7.67 13.15 8.12
N PHE A 95 -8.44 12.23 8.69
CA PHE A 95 -9.32 11.34 7.94
C PHE A 95 -10.31 12.10 7.05
N LYS A 96 -10.91 13.18 7.58
CA LYS A 96 -11.88 13.98 6.82
C LYS A 96 -11.24 14.93 5.81
N LYS A 97 -10.05 15.45 6.09
CA LYS A 97 -9.45 16.55 5.33
C LYS A 97 -8.30 16.16 4.42
N ILE A 98 -7.51 15.16 4.80
CA ILE A 98 -6.25 14.82 4.14
C ILE A 98 -6.30 13.44 3.50
N THR A 99 -7.00 12.45 4.08
CA THR A 99 -7.05 11.09 3.52
C THR A 99 -7.50 11.05 2.07
N TRP A 100 -8.47 11.87 1.66
CA TRP A 100 -8.89 11.92 0.25
C TRP A 100 -7.84 12.56 -0.68
N LEU A 101 -7.08 13.55 -0.19
CA LEU A 101 -5.95 14.12 -0.92
C LEU A 101 -4.83 13.09 -1.08
N ALA A 102 -4.50 12.37 -0.01
CA ALA A 102 -3.52 11.30 -0.01
C ALA A 102 -3.95 10.15 -0.95
N LEU A 103 -5.24 9.79 -0.93
CA LEU A 103 -5.81 8.79 -1.84
C LEU A 103 -5.72 9.23 -3.30
N MET A 104 -6.06 10.49 -3.62
CA MET A 104 -5.90 11.00 -4.99
C MET A 104 -4.42 11.03 -5.42
N GLY A 105 -3.51 11.41 -4.52
CA GLY A 105 -2.07 11.33 -4.77
C GLY A 105 -1.61 9.90 -5.07
N PHE A 106 -2.09 8.94 -4.27
CA PHE A 106 -1.81 7.52 -4.48
C PHE A 106 -2.35 7.00 -5.82
N ILE A 107 -3.58 7.34 -6.17
CA ILE A 107 -4.17 6.93 -7.45
C ILE A 107 -3.42 7.60 -8.62
N SER A 108 -3.06 8.87 -8.49
CA SER A 108 -2.32 9.60 -9.53
C SER A 108 -0.92 9.00 -9.75
N GLY A 109 -0.20 8.67 -8.69
CA GLY A 109 1.10 7.99 -8.79
C GLY A 109 0.99 6.57 -9.32
N PHE A 110 -0.07 5.83 -8.97
CA PHE A 110 -0.36 4.52 -9.56
C PHE A 110 -0.58 4.62 -11.08
N ILE A 111 -1.45 5.52 -11.54
CA ILE A 111 -1.70 5.74 -12.97
C ILE A 111 -0.40 6.16 -13.67
N THR A 112 0.38 7.07 -13.07
CA THR A 112 1.66 7.50 -13.62
C THR A 112 2.63 6.32 -13.76
N PHE A 113 2.71 5.45 -12.75
CA PHE A 113 3.54 4.25 -12.81
C PHE A 113 3.12 3.32 -13.96
N ILE A 114 1.82 3.05 -14.12
CA ILE A 114 1.32 2.21 -15.22
C ILE A 114 1.69 2.82 -16.58
N VAL A 115 1.51 4.13 -16.74
CA VAL A 115 1.88 4.83 -17.98
C VAL A 115 3.39 4.75 -18.22
N MET A 116 4.22 4.95 -17.19
CA MET A 116 5.68 4.85 -17.32
C MET A 116 6.11 3.43 -17.69
N ARG A 117 5.54 2.41 -17.04
CA ARG A 117 5.85 1.01 -17.31
C ARG A 117 5.46 0.59 -18.72
N ASP A 118 4.28 1.00 -19.20
CA ASP A 118 3.74 0.47 -20.45
C ASP A 118 4.21 1.25 -21.69
N PHE A 119 4.71 2.49 -21.52
CA PHE A 119 5.08 3.36 -22.65
C PHE A 119 6.53 3.86 -22.63
N ILE A 120 7.26 3.76 -21.52
CA ILE A 120 8.64 4.30 -21.41
C ILE A 120 9.67 3.19 -21.15
N LEU A 121 9.34 2.24 -20.27
CA LEU A 121 10.18 1.08 -19.94
C LEU A 121 9.95 -0.07 -20.92
#